data_AF-A0A4R2RZI3-F1
#
_entry.id   AF-A0A4R2RZI3-F1
#
_cell.length_a   1.000
_cell.length_b   1.000
_cell.length_c   1.000
_cell.angle_alpha   90.00
_cell.angle_beta   90.00
_cell.angle_gamma   90.00
#
_symmetry.space_group_name_H-M   'P 1'
#
loop_
_entity.id
_entity.type
_entity.pdbx_description
1 polymer ?
#
loop_
_entity_poly.entity_id
_entity_poly.type
_entity_poly.pdbx_seq_one_letter_code
_entity_poly.pdbx_strand_id
1 'polypeptide(L)'
;MKSYPRESGFTLVEMLVVLFVIGIILAIAIPNLRAAGESAKKKADLANRRMILTQAEQYYLENGVYPKNVQVLVKDGYLHAAPTCPDGKGTYTISPDLPLEKRVFCQK
;
A
#
# COMPACT_ATOMS: atom_id res chain seq x y z
N MET A 1 -60.26 -17.07 -23.90
CA MET A 1 -59.58 -17.40 -22.63
C MET A 1 -58.08 -17.21 -22.85
N LYS A 2 -57.47 -16.16 -22.29
CA LYS A 2 -56.00 -15.94 -22.38
C LYS A 2 -55.35 -16.68 -21.21
N SER A 3 -54.50 -17.66 -21.51
CA SER A 3 -53.74 -18.43 -20.53
C SER A 3 -52.50 -17.65 -20.12
N TYR A 4 -52.37 -17.24 -18.86
CA TYR A 4 -51.13 -16.67 -18.34
C TYR A 4 -50.17 -17.81 -17.97
N PRO A 5 -48.92 -17.79 -18.44
CA PRO A 5 -47.91 -18.77 -18.02
C PRO A 5 -47.67 -18.63 -16.52
N ARG A 6 -47.66 -19.75 -15.79
CA ARG A 6 -47.27 -19.78 -14.37
C ARG A 6 -45.79 -19.41 -14.27
N GLU A 7 -45.51 -18.29 -13.61
CA GLU A 7 -44.16 -17.91 -13.24
C GLU A 7 -43.66 -18.87 -12.15
N SER A 8 -42.56 -19.57 -12.42
CA SER A 8 -41.88 -20.42 -11.43
C SER A 8 -41.19 -19.51 -10.40
N GLY A 9 -41.66 -19.53 -9.15
CA GLY A 9 -41.07 -18.74 -8.06
C GLY A 9 -39.79 -19.36 -7.51
N PHE A 10 -38.83 -18.52 -7.14
CA PHE A 10 -37.61 -18.89 -6.41
C PHE A 10 -37.94 -19.53 -5.06
N THR A 11 -37.30 -20.64 -4.70
CA THR A 11 -37.49 -21.25 -3.38
C THR A 11 -36.59 -20.57 -2.34
N LEU A 12 -37.06 -20.48 -1.07
CA LEU A 12 -36.24 -19.95 0.03
C LEU A 12 -34.99 -20.81 0.27
N VAL A 13 -35.11 -22.12 0.03
CA VAL A 13 -34.00 -23.07 0.18
C VAL A 13 -32.90 -22.82 -0.85
N GLU A 14 -33.25 -22.44 -2.09
CA GLU A 14 -32.28 -22.05 -3.10
C GLU A 14 -31.41 -20.87 -2.65
N MET A 15 -32.04 -19.82 -2.12
CA MET A 15 -31.29 -18.65 -1.66
C MET A 15 -30.45 -18.96 -0.41
N LEU A 16 -30.89 -19.89 0.45
CA LEU A 16 -30.10 -20.33 1.60
C LEU A 16 -28.81 -21.02 1.17
N VAL A 17 -28.89 -21.98 0.23
CA VAL A 17 -27.71 -22.71 -0.25
C VAL A 17 -26.74 -21.76 -0.97
N VAL A 18 -27.25 -20.81 -1.76
CA VAL A 18 -26.42 -19.82 -2.45
C VAL A 18 -25.65 -18.94 -1.46
N LEU A 19 -26.34 -18.39 -0.44
CA LEU A 19 -25.69 -17.56 0.58
C LEU A 19 -24.66 -18.35 1.41
N PHE A 20 -24.93 -19.63 1.68
CA PHE A 20 -23.99 -20.51 2.35
C PHE A 20 -22.68 -20.66 1.57
N VAL A 21 -22.75 -20.94 0.26
CA VAL A 21 -21.56 -21.07 -0.59
C VAL A 21 -20.82 -19.74 -0.72
N ILE A 22 -21.53 -18.61 -0.90
CA ILE A 22 -20.91 -17.28 -0.93
C ILE A 22 -20.18 -16.99 0.39
N GLY A 23 -20.78 -17.35 1.53
CA GLY A 23 -20.17 -17.19 2.86
C GLY A 23 -18.83 -17.93 2.99
N ILE A 24 -18.75 -19.18 2.50
CA ILE A 24 -17.50 -19.96 2.50
C ILE A 24 -16.44 -19.29 1.63
N ILE A 25 -16.79 -18.85 0.42
CA ILE A 25 -15.85 -18.17 -0.48
C ILE A 25 -15.31 -16.90 0.16
N LEU A 26 -16.18 -16.07 0.74
CA LEU A 26 -15.78 -14.81 1.38
C LEU A 26 -14.89 -15.04 2.61
N ALA A 27 -15.15 -16.08 3.40
CA ALA A 27 -14.32 -16.42 4.56
C ALA A 27 -12.86 -16.70 4.17
N ILE A 28 -12.62 -17.30 3.00
CA ILE A 28 -11.26 -17.56 2.48
C ILE A 28 -10.70 -16.33 1.74
N ALA A 29 -11.53 -15.63 0.96
CA ALA A 29 -11.08 -14.54 0.10
C ALA A 29 -10.63 -13.29 0.88
N ILE A 30 -11.35 -12.91 1.94
CA ILE A 30 -11.08 -11.69 2.71
C ILE A 30 -9.67 -11.69 3.38
N PRO A 31 -9.26 -12.72 4.13
CA PRO A 31 -7.93 -12.71 4.76
C PRO A 31 -6.81 -12.71 3.72
N ASN A 32 -6.96 -13.44 2.62
CA ASN A 32 -5.99 -13.44 1.53
C ASN A 32 -5.83 -12.07 0.89
N LEU A 33 -6.94 -11.36 0.63
CA LEU A 33 -6.91 -10.01 0.08
C LEU A 33 -6.23 -9.02 1.04
N ARG A 34 -6.52 -9.11 2.34
CA ARG A 34 -5.88 -8.25 3.36
C ARG A 34 -4.37 -8.50 3.43
N ALA A 35 -3.94 -9.76 3.47
CA ALA A 35 -2.52 -10.12 3.50
C ALA A 35 -1.77 -9.66 2.25
N ALA A 36 -2.39 -9.75 1.07
CA ALA A 36 -1.83 -9.23 -0.17
C ALA A 36 -1.67 -7.70 -0.12
N GLY A 37 -2.68 -6.99 0.39
CA GLY A 37 -2.63 -5.54 0.57
C GLY A 37 -1.52 -5.09 1.54
N GLU A 38 -1.38 -5.75 2.68
CA GLU A 38 -0.30 -5.47 3.63
C GLU A 38 1.09 -5.75 3.05
N SER A 39 1.22 -6.84 2.31
CA SER A 39 2.47 -7.19 1.63
C SER A 39 2.84 -6.17 0.55
N ALA A 40 1.86 -5.68 -0.21
CA ALA A 40 2.06 -4.61 -1.19
C ALA A 40 2.50 -3.31 -0.51
N LYS A 41 1.87 -2.92 0.61
CA LYS A 41 2.27 -1.75 1.40
C LYS A 41 3.72 -1.88 1.90
N LYS A 42 4.12 -3.04 2.44
CA LYS A 42 5.49 -3.28 2.91
C LYS A 42 6.51 -3.18 1.77
N LYS A 43 6.21 -3.77 0.61
CA LYS A 43 7.07 -3.69 -0.58
C LYS A 43 7.20 -2.26 -1.10
N ALA A 44 6.11 -1.51 -1.14
CA ALA A 44 6.11 -0.11 -1.53
C ALA A 44 6.94 0.75 -0.55
N ASP A 45 6.82 0.53 0.75
CA ASP A 45 7.64 1.23 1.75
C ASP A 45 9.13 0.98 1.53
N LEU A 46 9.50 -0.29 1.34
CA LEU A 46 10.89 -0.67 1.09
C LEU A 46 11.44 -0.08 -0.22
N ALA A 47 10.64 -0.06 -1.29
CA ALA A 47 11.01 0.56 -2.55
C ALA A 47 11.22 2.08 -2.40
N ASN A 48 10.30 2.77 -1.73
CA ASN A 48 10.40 4.21 -1.47
C ASN A 48 11.64 4.54 -0.63
N ARG A 49 11.91 3.78 0.44
CA ARG A 49 13.09 3.96 1.28
C ARG A 49 14.38 3.80 0.49
N ARG A 50 14.48 2.76 -0.33
CA ARG A 50 15.65 2.53 -1.20
C ARG A 50 15.85 3.68 -2.17
N MET A 51 14.79 4.14 -2.82
CA MET A 51 14.84 5.28 -3.73
C MET A 51 15.35 6.55 -3.02
N ILE A 52 14.79 6.91 -1.85
CA ILE A 52 15.23 8.07 -1.09
C ILE A 52 16.68 7.92 -0.62
N LEU A 53 17.09 6.72 -0.17
CA LEU A 53 18.46 6.45 0.24
C LEU A 53 19.45 6.66 -0.90
N THR A 54 19.16 6.12 -2.08
CA THR A 54 20.01 6.32 -3.27
C THR A 54 20.15 7.80 -3.62
N GLN A 55 19.05 8.56 -3.56
CA GLN A 55 19.10 10.01 -3.80
C GLN A 55 19.84 10.78 -2.71
N ALA A 56 19.67 10.38 -1.44
CA ALA A 56 20.40 10.96 -0.31
C ALA A 56 21.90 10.69 -0.39
N GLU A 57 22.30 9.52 -0.88
CA GLU A 57 23.70 9.16 -1.10
C GLU A 57 24.28 9.95 -2.27
N GLN A 58 23.54 10.12 -3.36
CA GLN A 58 23.95 11.00 -4.47
C GLN A 58 24.15 12.45 -3.99
N TYR A 59 23.21 12.97 -3.19
CA TYR A 59 23.34 14.29 -2.58
C TYR A 59 24.60 14.40 -1.70
N TYR A 60 24.93 13.35 -0.95
CA TYR A 60 26.14 13.31 -0.11
C TYR A 60 27.42 13.30 -0.95
N LEU A 61 27.44 12.59 -2.08
CA LEU A 61 28.59 12.58 -3.00
C LEU A 61 28.87 13.95 -3.60
N GLU A 62 27.84 14.75 -3.86
CA GLU A 62 27.98 16.09 -4.45
C GLU A 62 28.23 17.19 -3.41
N ASN A 63 27.56 17.12 -2.25
CA ASN A 63 27.59 18.20 -1.25
C ASN A 63 28.43 17.89 -0.01
N GLY A 64 28.92 16.66 0.14
CA GLY A 64 29.70 16.20 1.29
C GLY A 64 28.92 16.12 2.61
N VAL A 65 27.61 16.39 2.60
CA VAL A 65 26.73 16.35 3.77
C VAL A 65 25.44 15.61 3.42
N TYR A 66 24.89 14.84 4.36
CA TYR A 66 23.61 14.19 4.13
C TYR A 66 22.45 15.20 4.22
N PRO A 67 21.38 15.03 3.42
CA PRO A 67 20.22 15.90 3.49
C PRO A 67 19.54 15.77 4.86
N LYS A 68 19.13 16.92 5.44
CA LYS A 68 18.47 16.97 6.76
C LYS A 68 17.07 16.35 6.75
N ASN A 69 16.40 16.35 5.61
CA ASN A 69 15.08 15.79 5.41
C ASN A 69 14.85 15.48 3.91
N VAL A 70 13.76 14.79 3.60
CA VAL A 70 13.40 14.42 2.21
C VAL A 70 13.05 15.65 1.37
N GLN A 71 12.61 16.75 1.99
CA GLN A 71 12.23 17.96 1.26
C GLN A 71 13.45 18.68 0.65
N VAL A 72 14.64 18.57 1.26
CA VAL A 72 15.89 19.05 0.64
C VAL A 72 16.14 18.34 -0.69
N LEU A 73 15.96 17.02 -0.73
CA LEU A 73 16.11 16.25 -1.97
C LEU A 73 15.11 16.67 -3.05
N VAL A 74 13.90 17.08 -2.67
CA VAL A 74 12.92 17.60 -3.63
C VAL A 74 13.32 18.99 -4.14
N LYS A 75 13.72 19.88 -3.23
CA LYS A 75 14.10 21.25 -3.55
C LYS A 75 15.32 21.31 -4.48
N ASP A 76 16.29 20.44 -4.23
CA ASP A 76 17.57 20.43 -4.95
C ASP A 76 17.53 19.52 -6.19
N GLY A 77 16.34 18.99 -6.55
CA GLY A 77 16.09 18.33 -7.84
C GLY A 77 16.42 16.82 -7.88
N TYR A 78 16.85 16.22 -6.78
CA TYR A 78 17.11 14.77 -6.69
C TYR A 78 15.82 13.95 -6.67
N LEU A 79 14.72 14.54 -6.20
CA LEU A 79 13.39 13.94 -6.19
C LEU A 79 12.38 14.88 -6.84
N HIS A 80 11.56 14.38 -7.77
CA HIS A 80 10.46 15.16 -8.35
C HIS A 80 9.37 15.48 -7.32
N ALA A 81 9.09 14.54 -6.42
CA ALA A 81 8.16 14.69 -5.32
C ALA A 81 8.55 13.76 -4.17
N ALA A 82 8.25 14.17 -2.94
CA ALA A 82 8.40 13.29 -1.79
C ALA A 82 7.31 12.20 -1.84
N PRO A 83 7.66 10.90 -1.86
CA PRO A 83 6.65 9.85 -1.84
C PRO A 83 5.89 9.90 -0.51
N THR A 84 4.60 9.59 -0.54
CA THR A 84 3.80 9.43 0.67
C THR A 84 3.94 8.02 1.22
N CYS A 85 3.75 7.86 2.52
CA CYS A 85 3.75 6.53 3.11
C CYS A 85 2.61 5.67 2.55
N PRO A 86 2.84 4.35 2.35
CA PRO A 86 1.83 3.43 1.79
C PRO A 86 0.62 3.21 2.71
N ASP A 87 0.68 3.68 3.96
CA ASP A 87 -0.46 3.70 4.88
C ASP A 87 -1.38 4.92 4.68
N GLY A 88 -1.04 5.82 3.76
CA GLY A 88 -1.79 7.06 3.47
C GLY A 88 -1.64 8.14 4.55
N LYS A 89 -0.83 7.88 5.58
CA LYS A 89 -0.55 8.79 6.68
C LYS A 89 0.96 8.83 6.91
N GLY A 90 1.50 10.03 7.04
CA GLY A 90 2.91 10.24 7.35
C GLY A 90 3.79 10.68 6.18
N THR A 91 5.00 11.09 6.53
CA THR A 91 6.05 11.53 5.59
C THR A 91 7.34 10.77 5.83
N TYR A 92 8.16 10.59 4.79
CA TYR A 92 9.50 10.03 4.99
C TYR A 92 10.43 11.06 5.62
N THR A 93 11.18 10.61 6.63
CA THR A 93 12.21 11.38 7.31
C THR A 93 13.56 10.65 7.16
N ILE A 94 14.65 11.43 7.15
CA ILE A 94 16.02 10.92 7.06
C ILE A 94 16.70 11.19 8.39
N SER A 95 17.11 10.13 9.09
CA SER A 95 17.91 10.22 10.32
C SER A 95 19.34 9.76 10.04
N PRO A 96 20.35 10.64 10.17
CA PRO A 96 21.75 10.29 9.91
C PRO A 96 22.39 9.46 11.03
N ASP A 97 21.79 9.42 12.21
CA ASP A 97 22.23 8.67 13.39
C ASP A 97 21.95 7.16 13.30
N LEU A 98 21.10 6.72 12.38
CA LEU A 98 20.73 5.33 12.21
C LEU A 98 21.64 4.59 11.20
N PRO A 99 21.77 3.25 11.30
CA PRO A 99 22.42 2.43 10.27
C PRO A 99 21.76 2.64 8.90
N LEU A 100 22.53 2.60 7.80
CA LEU A 100 22.08 2.93 6.43
C LEU A 100 20.70 2.34 6.07
N GLU A 101 20.45 1.09 6.42
CA GLU A 101 19.20 0.37 6.16
C GLU A 101 17.95 0.95 6.85
N LYS A 102 18.14 1.68 7.97
CA LYS A 102 17.08 2.27 8.79
C LYS A 102 17.04 3.80 8.74
N ARG A 103 17.93 4.45 8.00
CA ARG A 103 18.01 5.93 7.94
C ARG A 103 16.76 6.58 7.36
N VAL A 104 16.11 5.91 6.41
CA VAL A 104 14.84 6.37 5.85
C VAL A 104 13.72 5.55 6.45
N PHE A 105 12.79 6.24 7.09
CA PHE A 105 11.59 5.63 7.62
C PHE A 105 10.39 6.55 7.39
N CYS A 106 9.24 5.92 7.21
CA CYS A 106 7.97 6.61 7.25
C CYS A 106 7.66 6.97 8.71
N GLN A 107 7.55 8.26 9.00
CA GLN A 107 7.01 8.74 10.26
C GLN A 107 5.50 8.90 10.10
N LYS A 108 4.72 8.09 10.83
CA LYS A 108 3.25 8.18 10.86
C LYS A 108 2.77 9.41 11.61
#